data_AF-A0A074W1J2-F1
#
_entry.id   AF-A0A074W1J2-F1
#
_cell.length_a   1.000
_cell.length_b   1.000
_cell.length_c   1.000
_cell.angle_alpha   90.00
_cell.angle_beta   90.00
_cell.angle_gamma   90.00
#
_symmetry.space_group_name_H-M   'P 1'
#
loop_
_entity.id
_entity.type
_entity.pdbx_description
1 polymer ?
#
loop_
_entity_poly.entity_id
_entity_poly.type
_entity_poly.pdbx_seq_one_letter_code
_entity_poly.pdbx_strand_id
1 'polypeptide(L)'
;MKYTLPSLALASVASARVLNTRQSSCCFGINVSGDGVQGGSLGQLSDGQNRFGPNQSGATYCIDNGKITDKSGRGCVLTDTTQFQCDQGASPTGGFSIAPSGQIEHNGDATFYACPVDDNGNYNIYTQPLDNMPKCVKVGLSSAEGHCAAPSSTPASSSAAPATTAVSVSVSTQQCQPSTIPRLIVPVNSNQPEKSYGTQYNAYVGQGNSTIFTFDVPQSYQGKQCEVIFTFPTQSQLETSFVSESGNGGIDFKQLKDAADDKTTFNNQPDVAKDFGEKGVSTGNAYTITTGDCAAGMSISYELTATGNYETSWFQDWNPCPIGLWVVAN
;
A
#
# COMPACT_ATOMS: atom_id res chain seq x y z
N MET A 1 -61.18 -44.01 -11.08
CA MET A 1 -59.89 -43.40 -11.47
C MET A 1 -59.96 -41.90 -11.23
N LYS A 2 -59.35 -41.38 -10.16
CA LYS A 2 -59.06 -39.96 -9.99
C LYS A 2 -57.77 -39.84 -9.16
N TYR A 3 -56.66 -39.59 -9.84
CA TYR A 3 -55.39 -39.22 -9.23
C TYR A 3 -55.34 -37.69 -9.14
N THR A 4 -55.01 -37.17 -7.96
CA THR A 4 -54.67 -35.75 -7.78
C THR A 4 -53.20 -35.65 -7.35
N LEU A 5 -52.36 -35.10 -8.22
CA LEU A 5 -51.00 -34.63 -7.90
C LEU A 5 -51.04 -33.13 -7.58
N PRO A 6 -50.14 -32.62 -6.71
CA PRO A 6 -50.06 -31.21 -6.37
C PRO A 6 -49.16 -30.45 -7.35
N SER A 7 -49.59 -29.24 -7.75
CA SER A 7 -48.73 -28.30 -8.47
C SER A 7 -48.06 -27.34 -7.47
N LEU A 8 -46.75 -27.48 -7.30
CA LEU A 8 -45.91 -26.56 -6.55
C LEU A 8 -45.43 -25.46 -7.51
N ALA A 9 -45.90 -24.23 -7.32
CA ALA A 9 -45.40 -23.07 -8.07
C ALA A 9 -44.21 -22.44 -7.32
N LEU A 10 -43.01 -22.53 -7.88
CA LEU A 10 -41.86 -21.73 -7.44
C LEU A 10 -41.92 -20.38 -8.14
N ALA A 11 -42.14 -19.30 -7.38
CA ALA A 11 -41.94 -17.95 -7.85
C ALA A 11 -40.46 -17.58 -7.74
N SER A 12 -39.78 -17.42 -8.87
CA SER A 12 -38.45 -16.84 -8.95
C SER A 12 -38.53 -15.32 -8.84
N VAL A 13 -38.12 -14.76 -7.71
CA VAL A 13 -37.85 -13.32 -7.57
C VAL A 13 -36.48 -13.02 -8.17
N ALA A 14 -36.46 -12.45 -9.37
CA ALA A 14 -35.27 -11.83 -9.93
C ALA A 14 -35.02 -10.51 -9.18
N SER A 15 -34.02 -10.49 -8.29
CA SER A 15 -33.51 -9.23 -7.74
C SER A 15 -32.63 -8.56 -8.78
N ALA A 16 -33.19 -7.60 -9.51
CA ALA A 16 -32.41 -6.63 -10.27
C ALA A 16 -31.59 -5.79 -9.28
N ARG A 17 -30.26 -5.98 -9.27
CA ARG A 17 -29.35 -5.06 -8.58
C ARG A 17 -29.25 -3.81 -9.44
N VAL A 18 -29.84 -2.71 -8.97
CA VAL A 18 -29.56 -1.38 -9.51
C VAL A 18 -28.13 -1.02 -9.07
N LEU A 19 -27.17 -1.02 -10.01
CA LEU A 19 -25.84 -0.47 -9.81
C LEU A 19 -25.97 1.05 -9.72
N ASN A 20 -25.93 1.58 -8.51
CA ASN A 20 -25.95 3.01 -8.27
C ASN A 20 -24.50 3.53 -8.25
N THR A 21 -23.83 3.57 -9.40
CA THR A 21 -22.48 4.16 -9.52
C THR A 21 -22.60 5.64 -9.84
N ARG A 22 -22.93 6.46 -8.83
CA ARG A 22 -22.58 7.89 -8.90
C ARG A 22 -21.11 8.01 -8.48
N GLN A 23 -20.18 7.77 -9.41
CA GLN A 23 -18.82 8.28 -9.22
C GLN A 23 -18.90 9.80 -9.27
N SER A 24 -18.72 10.45 -8.12
CA SER A 24 -18.56 11.89 -8.04
C SER A 24 -17.26 12.29 -8.76
N SER A 25 -17.35 13.30 -9.62
CA SER A 25 -16.17 13.87 -10.29
C SER A 25 -15.14 14.34 -9.27
N CYS A 26 -13.88 14.00 -9.45
CA CYS A 26 -12.81 14.33 -8.49
C CYS A 26 -11.44 14.31 -9.18
N CYS A 27 -10.47 14.99 -8.59
CA CYS A 27 -9.09 15.04 -9.08
C CYS A 27 -8.11 14.41 -8.09
N PHE A 28 -7.07 13.79 -8.62
CA PHE A 28 -6.11 12.95 -7.89
C PHE A 28 -4.79 12.84 -8.65
N GLY A 29 -3.69 12.62 -7.94
CA GLY A 29 -2.47 12.07 -8.54
C GLY A 29 -2.58 10.56 -8.74
N ILE A 30 -1.74 9.97 -9.57
CA ILE A 30 -1.66 8.50 -9.73
C ILE A 30 -0.31 8.02 -9.20
N ASN A 31 -0.32 6.98 -8.37
CA ASN A 31 0.87 6.24 -7.96
C ASN A 31 0.93 4.90 -8.69
N VAL A 32 2.14 4.46 -9.01
CA VAL A 32 2.44 3.18 -9.64
C VAL A 32 3.23 2.32 -8.67
N SER A 33 2.81 1.08 -8.48
CA SER A 33 3.53 0.08 -7.69
C SER A 33 3.46 -1.29 -8.37
N GLY A 34 4.46 -2.14 -8.17
CA GLY A 34 4.45 -3.50 -8.71
C GLY A 34 5.81 -4.17 -8.67
N ASP A 35 5.82 -5.48 -8.88
CA ASP A 35 7.05 -6.27 -8.87
C ASP A 35 7.97 -5.86 -10.02
N GLY A 36 9.25 -5.63 -9.71
CA GLY A 36 10.27 -5.32 -10.72
C GLY A 36 10.40 -3.84 -11.08
N VAL A 37 9.69 -2.93 -10.40
CA VAL A 37 9.87 -1.48 -10.49
C VAL A 37 9.99 -0.84 -9.12
N GLN A 38 10.74 0.26 -9.04
CA GLN A 38 10.75 1.13 -7.86
C GLN A 38 9.48 2.01 -7.90
N GLY A 39 8.51 1.74 -7.02
CA GLY A 39 7.23 2.46 -6.95
C GLY A 39 7.40 3.98 -6.80
N GLY A 40 6.38 4.73 -7.25
CA GLY A 40 6.42 6.19 -7.28
C GLY A 40 5.27 6.80 -8.06
N SER A 41 5.24 8.13 -8.17
CA SER A 41 4.17 8.83 -8.84
C SER A 41 4.25 8.71 -10.36
N LEU A 42 3.09 8.63 -11.01
CA LEU A 42 2.94 8.76 -12.44
C LEU A 42 3.04 10.24 -12.81
N GLY A 43 4.10 10.59 -13.51
CA GLY A 43 4.26 11.90 -14.11
C GLY A 43 3.67 11.96 -15.51
N GLN A 44 3.81 13.13 -16.12
CA GLN A 44 3.35 13.38 -17.47
C GLN A 44 4.32 14.30 -18.20
N LEU A 45 4.65 13.94 -19.44
CA LEU A 45 5.47 14.77 -20.33
C LEU A 45 4.65 15.94 -20.87
N SER A 46 5.33 16.96 -21.41
CA SER A 46 4.67 18.16 -21.94
C SER A 46 3.73 17.87 -23.11
N ASP A 47 4.00 16.81 -23.88
CA ASP A 47 3.15 16.34 -24.98
C ASP A 47 1.90 15.57 -24.51
N GLY A 48 1.84 15.15 -23.24
CA GLY A 48 0.70 14.48 -22.63
C GLY A 48 0.88 12.99 -22.37
N GLN A 49 2.02 12.42 -22.77
CA GLN A 49 2.35 11.04 -22.44
C GLN A 49 2.56 10.88 -20.93
N ASN A 50 1.87 9.90 -20.34
CA ASN A 50 2.13 9.53 -18.95
C ASN A 50 3.43 8.76 -18.85
N ARG A 51 4.24 9.09 -17.85
CA ARG A 51 5.58 8.53 -17.65
C ARG A 51 5.82 8.22 -16.18
N PHE A 52 6.21 6.98 -15.91
CA PHE A 52 6.59 6.51 -14.59
C PHE A 52 8.10 6.26 -14.55
N GLY A 53 8.78 6.53 -13.43
CA GLY A 53 10.22 6.32 -13.31
C GLY A 53 10.93 7.42 -12.53
N PRO A 54 12.27 7.43 -12.53
CA PRO A 54 13.04 8.43 -11.81
C PRO A 54 12.84 9.83 -12.40
N ASN A 55 12.88 10.84 -11.53
CA ASN A 55 12.72 12.27 -11.87
C ASN A 55 11.34 12.65 -12.47
N GLN A 56 10.32 11.81 -12.32
CA GLN A 56 8.96 12.17 -12.71
C GLN A 56 8.29 12.98 -11.59
N SER A 57 7.84 14.20 -11.90
CA SER A 57 6.94 14.94 -11.02
C SER A 57 5.53 14.40 -11.21
N GLY A 58 4.87 14.00 -10.10
CA GLY A 58 3.50 13.48 -10.14
C GLY A 58 2.55 14.42 -10.87
N ALA A 59 1.78 13.88 -11.81
CA ALA A 59 0.77 14.63 -12.55
C ALA A 59 -0.59 14.57 -11.83
N THR A 60 -1.47 15.53 -12.14
CA THR A 60 -2.83 15.56 -11.62
C THR A 60 -3.82 15.16 -12.71
N TYR A 61 -4.73 14.27 -12.35
CA TYR A 61 -5.79 13.74 -13.18
C TYR A 61 -7.14 14.04 -12.55
N CYS A 62 -8.20 14.07 -13.34
CA CYS A 62 -9.57 14.18 -12.89
C CYS A 62 -10.39 13.09 -13.55
N ILE A 63 -11.21 12.38 -12.78
CA ILE A 63 -12.15 11.38 -13.29
C ILE A 63 -13.57 11.94 -13.23
N ASP A 64 -14.30 11.77 -14.31
CA ASP A 64 -15.74 12.05 -14.38
C ASP A 64 -16.42 10.97 -15.21
N ASN A 65 -17.44 10.33 -14.64
CA ASN A 65 -18.21 9.26 -15.27
C ASN A 65 -17.34 8.20 -16.00
N GLY A 66 -16.31 7.72 -15.31
CA GLY A 66 -15.38 6.70 -15.78
C GLY A 66 -14.42 7.12 -16.89
N LYS A 67 -14.26 8.43 -17.11
CA LYS A 67 -13.32 9.03 -18.06
C LYS A 67 -12.32 9.90 -17.32
N ILE A 68 -11.03 9.79 -17.67
CA ILE A 68 -9.96 10.55 -17.02
C ILE A 68 -9.49 11.69 -17.94
N THR A 69 -9.28 12.87 -17.39
CA THR A 69 -8.57 13.99 -18.03
C THR A 69 -7.38 14.41 -17.18
N ASP A 70 -6.36 15.02 -17.76
CA ASP A 70 -5.30 15.65 -16.96
C ASP A 70 -5.69 17.08 -16.51
N LYS A 71 -4.82 17.71 -15.70
CA LYS A 71 -4.99 19.09 -15.22
C LYS A 71 -5.12 20.14 -16.32
N SER A 72 -4.57 19.88 -17.50
CA SER A 72 -4.65 20.77 -18.66
C SER A 72 -5.93 20.52 -19.48
N GLY A 73 -6.78 19.58 -19.06
CA GLY A 73 -8.01 19.22 -19.73
C GLY A 73 -7.82 18.32 -20.95
N ARG A 74 -6.64 17.70 -21.11
CA ARG A 74 -6.43 16.70 -22.17
C ARG A 74 -7.14 15.41 -21.80
N GLY A 75 -7.86 14.83 -22.76
CA GLY A 75 -8.54 13.56 -22.56
C GLY A 75 -7.53 12.42 -22.48
N CYS A 76 -7.57 11.66 -21.38
CA CYS A 76 -6.76 10.47 -21.26
C CYS A 76 -7.37 9.31 -22.05
N VAL A 77 -6.57 8.75 -22.95
CA VAL A 77 -6.95 7.71 -23.89
C VAL A 77 -6.17 6.43 -23.62
N LEU A 78 -6.73 5.33 -24.08
CA LEU A 78 -5.98 4.12 -24.37
C LEU A 78 -5.71 4.10 -25.88
N THR A 79 -4.44 4.12 -26.27
CA THR A 79 -4.05 4.00 -27.69
C THR A 79 -4.43 2.64 -28.27
N ASP A 80 -4.21 2.42 -29.58
CA ASP A 80 -4.40 1.10 -30.21
C ASP A 80 -3.53 0.01 -29.56
N THR A 81 -2.43 0.38 -28.93
CA THR A 81 -1.55 -0.51 -28.16
C THR A 81 -1.89 -0.53 -26.66
N THR A 82 -3.01 0.07 -26.27
CA THR A 82 -3.51 0.17 -24.90
C THR A 82 -2.68 1.04 -23.95
N GLN A 83 -1.81 1.90 -24.50
CA GLN A 83 -1.04 2.85 -23.70
C GLN A 83 -1.96 3.88 -23.07
N PHE A 84 -1.84 4.08 -21.76
CA PHE A 84 -2.55 5.11 -21.01
C PHE A 84 -1.79 6.45 -21.09
N GLN A 85 -2.32 7.40 -21.84
CA GLN A 85 -1.74 8.74 -22.05
C GLN A 85 -2.84 9.80 -22.19
N CYS A 86 -2.54 11.10 -22.13
CA CYS A 86 -3.54 12.15 -22.26
C CYS A 86 -3.22 13.11 -23.40
N ASP A 87 -4.01 13.05 -24.47
CA ASP A 87 -3.68 13.70 -25.73
C ASP A 87 -4.48 15.01 -25.91
N GLN A 88 -3.83 16.01 -26.49
CA GLN A 88 -4.46 17.32 -26.72
C GLN A 88 -5.67 17.20 -27.66
N GLY A 89 -6.84 17.64 -27.19
CA GLY A 89 -8.09 17.60 -27.95
C GLY A 89 -8.70 16.20 -28.07
N ALA A 90 -8.13 15.18 -27.43
CA ALA A 90 -8.69 13.84 -27.44
C ALA A 90 -9.95 13.75 -26.56
N SER A 91 -10.91 12.95 -27.01
CA SER A 91 -12.02 12.52 -26.17
C SER A 91 -11.55 11.40 -25.26
N PRO A 92 -11.68 11.53 -23.92
CA PRO A 92 -11.13 10.54 -23.00
C PRO A 92 -11.82 9.19 -23.13
N THR A 93 -11.01 8.13 -23.09
CA THR A 93 -11.48 6.74 -23.06
C THR A 93 -12.24 6.49 -21.77
N GLY A 94 -13.43 5.86 -21.90
CA GLY A 94 -14.24 5.46 -20.76
C GLY A 94 -13.84 4.08 -20.24
N GLY A 95 -14.40 3.69 -19.09
CA GLY A 95 -14.17 2.38 -18.48
C GLY A 95 -13.21 2.42 -17.29
N PHE A 96 -12.67 3.59 -16.95
CA PHE A 96 -11.91 3.74 -15.72
C PHE A 96 -12.82 3.79 -14.49
N SER A 97 -12.38 3.23 -13.38
CA SER A 97 -13.01 3.39 -12.08
C SER A 97 -11.95 3.56 -11.00
N ILE A 98 -12.37 4.12 -9.87
CA ILE A 98 -11.58 4.15 -8.64
C ILE A 98 -12.35 3.29 -7.65
N ALA A 99 -11.79 2.14 -7.32
CA ALA A 99 -12.33 1.25 -6.30
C ALA A 99 -12.34 1.95 -4.94
N PRO A 100 -13.17 1.49 -3.98
CA PRO A 100 -13.16 2.04 -2.62
C PRO A 100 -11.78 1.99 -1.94
N SER A 101 -10.91 1.07 -2.36
CA SER A 101 -9.51 0.97 -1.92
C SER A 101 -8.58 2.04 -2.50
N GLY A 102 -9.07 2.91 -3.39
CA GLY A 102 -8.24 3.86 -4.14
C GLY A 102 -7.51 3.23 -5.34
N GLN A 103 -7.67 1.93 -5.60
CA GLN A 103 -7.14 1.29 -6.80
C GLN A 103 -7.87 1.81 -8.03
N ILE A 104 -7.10 2.17 -9.06
CA ILE A 104 -7.63 2.53 -10.36
C ILE A 104 -7.82 1.24 -11.12
N GLU A 105 -8.99 1.09 -11.73
CA GLU A 105 -9.36 -0.07 -12.53
C GLU A 105 -9.73 0.40 -13.93
N HIS A 106 -9.56 -0.47 -14.92
CA HIS A 106 -10.14 -0.30 -16.26
C HIS A 106 -11.00 -1.52 -16.58
N ASN A 107 -12.29 -1.31 -16.81
CA ASN A 107 -13.30 -2.36 -16.99
C ASN A 107 -13.32 -3.40 -15.85
N GLY A 108 -13.02 -2.96 -14.62
CA GLY A 108 -12.99 -3.80 -13.42
C GLY A 108 -11.69 -4.59 -13.21
N ASP A 109 -10.67 -4.38 -14.04
CA ASP A 109 -9.32 -4.94 -13.84
C ASP A 109 -8.38 -3.85 -13.30
N ALA A 110 -7.73 -4.14 -12.17
CA ALA A 110 -6.73 -3.26 -11.55
C ALA A 110 -5.30 -3.51 -12.06
N THR A 111 -5.11 -4.46 -12.98
CA THR A 111 -3.81 -4.83 -13.52
C THR A 111 -3.41 -3.91 -14.66
N PHE A 112 -2.27 -3.26 -14.51
CA PHE A 112 -1.61 -2.48 -15.54
C PHE A 112 -0.22 -3.06 -15.81
N TYR A 113 0.44 -2.57 -16.85
CA TYR A 113 1.77 -3.00 -17.25
C TYR A 113 2.66 -1.77 -17.43
N ALA A 114 3.81 -1.77 -16.76
CA ALA A 114 4.86 -0.77 -16.93
C ALA A 114 5.91 -1.33 -17.89
N CYS A 115 6.07 -0.71 -19.06
CA CYS A 115 7.03 -1.13 -20.06
C CYS A 115 8.13 -0.08 -20.25
N PRO A 116 9.42 -0.46 -20.20
CA PRO A 116 10.51 0.49 -20.25
C PRO A 116 10.59 1.15 -21.62
N VAL A 117 10.86 2.44 -21.60
CA VAL A 117 11.07 3.28 -22.80
C VAL A 117 12.55 3.57 -23.03
N ASP A 118 13.37 3.39 -22.00
CA ASP A 118 14.81 3.53 -21.98
C ASP A 118 15.42 2.62 -20.90
N ASP A 119 16.74 2.57 -20.84
CA ASP A 119 17.47 1.78 -19.84
C ASP A 119 17.67 2.52 -18.50
N ASN A 120 17.08 3.71 -18.33
CA ASN A 120 17.17 4.52 -17.12
C ASN A 120 15.98 4.30 -16.16
N GLY A 121 15.14 3.30 -16.41
CA GLY A 121 13.99 3.00 -15.57
C GLY A 121 12.80 3.94 -15.78
N ASN A 122 12.66 4.50 -16.98
CA ASN A 122 11.46 5.22 -17.39
C ASN A 122 10.49 4.26 -18.09
N TYR A 123 9.20 4.33 -17.77
CA TYR A 123 8.17 3.39 -18.20
C TYR A 123 6.91 4.09 -18.69
N ASN A 124 6.35 3.60 -19.80
CA ASN A 124 4.97 3.89 -20.18
C ASN A 124 4.03 2.87 -19.51
N ILE A 125 2.77 3.26 -19.30
CA ILE A 125 1.75 2.43 -18.63
C ILE A 125 0.73 1.93 -19.65
N TYR A 126 0.33 0.65 -19.55
CA TYR A 126 -0.58 -0.04 -20.45
C TYR A 126 -1.66 -0.79 -19.68
N THR A 127 -2.85 -0.94 -20.27
CA THR A 127 -3.93 -1.78 -19.68
C THR A 127 -3.89 -3.24 -20.16
N GLN A 128 -3.10 -3.55 -21.18
CA GLN A 128 -2.86 -4.91 -21.65
C GLN A 128 -1.35 -5.17 -21.77
N PRO A 129 -0.90 -6.43 -21.63
CA PRO A 129 0.48 -6.77 -21.91
C PRO A 129 0.78 -6.54 -23.40
N LEU A 130 2.00 -6.06 -23.68
CA LEU A 130 2.46 -5.90 -25.05
C LEU A 130 3.19 -7.16 -25.53
N ASP A 131 2.75 -7.68 -26.68
CA ASP A 131 3.40 -8.82 -27.32
C ASP A 131 4.87 -8.52 -27.61
N ASN A 132 5.75 -9.49 -27.34
CA ASN A 132 7.19 -9.43 -27.62
C ASN A 132 7.99 -8.35 -26.85
N MET A 133 7.48 -7.81 -25.73
CA MET A 133 8.26 -6.94 -24.84
C MET A 133 8.52 -7.58 -23.47
N PRO A 134 9.56 -8.42 -23.32
CA PRO A 134 9.80 -9.20 -22.09
C PRO A 134 10.22 -8.34 -20.88
N LYS A 135 10.56 -7.06 -21.09
CA LYS A 135 10.94 -6.15 -20.01
C LYS A 135 9.74 -5.42 -19.38
N CYS A 136 8.51 -5.64 -19.85
CA CYS A 136 7.32 -5.11 -19.19
C CYS A 136 7.08 -5.86 -17.88
N VAL A 137 6.68 -5.12 -16.84
CA VAL A 137 6.29 -5.70 -15.55
C VAL A 137 4.85 -5.37 -15.21
N LYS A 138 4.21 -6.21 -14.40
CA LYS A 138 2.86 -5.96 -13.90
C LYS A 138 2.91 -4.91 -12.79
N VAL A 139 2.01 -3.94 -12.86
CA VAL A 139 1.87 -2.86 -11.88
C VAL A 139 0.41 -2.60 -11.55
N GLY A 140 0.15 -2.07 -10.38
CA GLY A 140 -1.12 -1.46 -10.00
C GLY A 140 -1.02 0.06 -10.05
N LEU A 141 -2.17 0.70 -10.24
CA LEU A 141 -2.33 2.14 -10.18
C LEU A 141 -3.24 2.51 -9.01
N SER A 142 -2.88 3.52 -8.24
CA SER A 142 -3.73 4.01 -7.14
C SER A 142 -3.84 5.52 -7.14
N SER A 143 -5.00 6.04 -6.70
CA SER A 143 -5.20 7.47 -6.52
C SER A 143 -4.39 7.98 -5.32
N ALA A 144 -3.45 8.90 -5.55
CA ALA A 144 -2.54 9.47 -4.55
C ALA A 144 -3.22 10.46 -3.56
N GLU A 145 -4.45 10.89 -3.86
CA GLU A 145 -5.23 11.84 -3.07
C GLU A 145 -6.65 11.27 -2.93
N GLY A 146 -7.02 10.74 -1.76
CA GLY A 146 -8.25 9.97 -1.49
C GLY A 146 -9.60 10.72 -1.68
N HIS A 147 -9.66 11.74 -2.52
CA HIS A 147 -10.82 12.57 -2.80
C HIS A 147 -11.84 11.93 -3.76
N CYS A 148 -11.61 10.69 -4.17
CA CYS A 148 -12.37 10.00 -5.22
C CYS A 148 -13.10 8.72 -4.80
N ALA A 149 -12.88 8.22 -3.58
CA ALA A 149 -13.53 7.00 -3.14
C ALA A 149 -15.04 7.21 -2.95
N ALA A 150 -15.86 6.35 -3.57
CA ALA A 150 -17.31 6.38 -3.40
C ALA A 150 -17.70 6.07 -1.94
N PRO A 151 -18.76 6.70 -1.39
CA PRO A 151 -19.21 6.42 -0.03
C PRO A 151 -19.67 4.95 0.07
N SER A 152 -19.10 4.23 1.03
CA SER A 152 -19.39 2.82 1.29
C SER A 152 -20.84 2.65 1.75
N SER A 153 -21.62 1.83 1.05
CA SER A 153 -22.94 1.40 1.51
C SER A 153 -22.78 0.29 2.56
N THR A 154 -23.22 0.59 3.79
CA THR A 154 -23.29 -0.37 4.91
C THR A 154 -24.38 -1.43 4.68
N PRO A 155 -24.09 -2.72 4.94
CA PRO A 155 -25.12 -3.70 5.28
C PRO A 155 -25.28 -3.80 6.80
N ALA A 156 -26.54 -3.88 7.25
CA ALA A 156 -26.92 -3.99 8.66
C ALA A 156 -26.64 -5.37 9.26
N SER A 157 -26.18 -5.34 10.52
CA SER A 157 -26.33 -6.26 11.65
C SER A 157 -26.28 -7.78 11.44
N SER A 158 -25.35 -8.46 12.14
CA SER A 158 -25.66 -9.43 13.22
C SER A 158 -24.41 -9.97 13.94
N SER A 159 -24.47 -9.92 15.28
CA SER A 159 -23.85 -10.84 16.26
C SER A 159 -22.34 -10.80 16.55
N ALA A 160 -22.01 -9.92 17.50
CA ALA A 160 -21.02 -10.02 18.59
C ALA A 160 -19.93 -11.12 18.59
N ALA A 161 -18.68 -10.66 18.58
CA ALA A 161 -17.50 -11.26 19.20
C ALA A 161 -16.62 -10.13 19.82
N PRO A 162 -15.79 -10.41 20.84
CA PRO A 162 -15.44 -9.42 21.87
C PRO A 162 -14.54 -8.29 21.38
N ALA A 163 -14.86 -7.07 21.81
CA ALA A 163 -14.08 -5.87 21.58
C ALA A 163 -12.67 -6.01 22.19
N THR A 164 -11.65 -6.07 21.34
CA THR A 164 -10.33 -5.52 21.70
C THR A 164 -10.45 -4.02 21.60
N THR A 165 -10.25 -3.35 22.73
CA THR A 165 -10.27 -1.90 22.89
C THR A 165 -9.24 -1.27 21.96
N ALA A 166 -9.65 -0.87 20.77
CA ALA A 166 -8.89 0.08 19.98
C ALA A 166 -8.90 1.40 20.75
N VAL A 167 -7.79 1.74 21.40
CA VAL A 167 -7.57 3.09 21.86
C VAL A 167 -7.36 3.91 20.60
N SER A 168 -8.41 4.55 20.10
CA SER A 168 -8.32 5.59 19.10
C SER A 168 -7.58 6.76 19.74
N VAL A 169 -6.26 6.75 19.65
CA VAL A 169 -5.45 7.94 19.92
C VAL A 169 -5.64 8.81 18.68
N SER A 170 -6.46 9.84 18.80
CA SER A 170 -6.41 10.98 17.89
C SER A 170 -4.99 11.53 17.96
N VAL A 171 -4.16 11.21 16.96
CA VAL A 171 -2.77 11.66 16.89
C VAL A 171 -2.81 13.17 16.68
N SER A 172 -2.60 13.90 17.77
CA SER A 172 -2.28 15.32 17.74
C SER A 172 -0.95 15.48 17.02
N THR A 173 -0.81 16.51 16.18
CA THR A 173 0.37 16.83 15.36
C THR A 173 1.68 17.02 16.14
N GLN A 174 1.66 16.94 17.47
CA GLN A 174 2.84 16.97 18.35
C GLN A 174 3.50 15.60 18.60
N GLN A 175 2.84 14.47 18.29
CA GLN A 175 3.33 13.14 18.69
C GLN A 175 4.08 12.40 17.58
N CYS A 176 4.72 13.16 16.70
CA CYS A 176 5.37 12.69 15.48
C CYS A 176 6.91 12.75 15.57
N GLN A 177 7.52 12.62 16.75
CA GLN A 177 8.98 12.80 16.93
C GLN A 177 9.65 11.56 17.55
N PRO A 178 9.87 10.50 16.77
CA PRO A 178 10.45 9.26 17.27
C PRO A 178 11.97 9.32 17.40
N SER A 179 12.58 9.28 18.57
CA SER A 179 14.02 9.60 18.74
C SER A 179 15.09 8.68 18.09
N THR A 180 14.75 7.56 17.45
CA THR A 180 15.74 6.72 16.71
C THR A 180 15.24 6.26 15.34
N ILE A 181 16.11 6.36 14.33
CA ILE A 181 15.91 5.75 13.01
C ILE A 181 16.50 4.33 12.99
N PRO A 182 15.92 3.38 12.25
CA PRO A 182 16.55 2.08 12.04
C PRO A 182 17.87 2.27 11.29
N ARG A 183 18.93 1.61 11.74
CA ARG A 183 20.21 1.54 10.99
C ARG A 183 20.07 0.66 9.76
N LEU A 184 19.21 -0.35 9.82
CA LEU A 184 19.06 -1.37 8.81
C LEU A 184 17.59 -1.72 8.64
N ILE A 185 17.14 -1.79 7.39
CA ILE A 185 15.83 -2.31 6.99
C ILE A 185 16.10 -3.42 5.97
N VAL A 186 15.79 -4.67 6.29
CA VAL A 186 16.05 -5.82 5.43
C VAL A 186 14.75 -6.57 5.16
N PRO A 187 14.28 -6.61 3.91
CA PRO A 187 13.23 -7.53 3.51
C PRO A 187 13.74 -8.96 3.51
N VAL A 188 12.89 -9.87 3.97
CA VAL A 188 13.03 -11.31 3.81
C VAL A 188 11.79 -11.86 3.13
N ASN A 189 11.94 -12.87 2.29
CA ASN A 189 10.83 -13.39 1.50
C ASN A 189 10.77 -14.90 1.59
N SER A 190 9.64 -15.44 2.08
CA SER A 190 9.44 -16.89 2.22
C SER A 190 9.36 -17.64 0.88
N ASN A 191 9.01 -16.94 -0.20
CA ASN A 191 9.01 -17.48 -1.57
C ASN A 191 10.41 -17.44 -2.22
N GLN A 192 11.36 -16.65 -1.67
CA GLN A 192 12.76 -16.59 -2.12
C GLN A 192 13.71 -16.75 -0.91
N PRO A 193 13.71 -17.92 -0.23
CA PRO A 193 14.16 -17.98 1.15
C PRO A 193 15.68 -17.84 1.37
N GLU A 194 16.47 -18.07 0.32
CA GLU A 194 17.95 -17.91 0.31
C GLU A 194 18.39 -16.53 -0.18
N LYS A 195 17.47 -15.69 -0.67
CA LYS A 195 17.81 -14.40 -1.25
C LYS A 195 18.00 -13.38 -0.13
N SER A 196 19.21 -12.81 -0.09
CA SER A 196 19.45 -11.57 0.65
C SER A 196 19.14 -10.38 -0.26
N TYR A 197 18.37 -9.44 0.26
CA TYR A 197 18.01 -8.21 -0.45
C TYR A 197 18.93 -7.04 -0.07
N GLY A 198 19.86 -7.23 0.87
CA GLY A 198 20.64 -6.12 1.42
C GLY A 198 19.80 -5.15 2.24
N THR A 199 20.45 -4.08 2.70
CA THR A 199 19.73 -2.95 3.30
C THR A 199 18.87 -2.26 2.24
N GLN A 200 17.66 -1.91 2.64
CA GLN A 200 16.70 -1.14 1.87
C GLN A 200 16.31 0.13 2.64
N TYR A 201 15.52 0.97 1.99
CA TYR A 201 14.85 2.11 2.64
C TYR A 201 13.33 1.90 2.76
N ASN A 202 12.81 0.93 1.99
CA ASN A 202 11.41 0.60 1.97
C ASN A 202 11.15 -0.67 2.79
N ALA A 203 9.98 -0.72 3.40
CA ALA A 203 9.44 -1.92 4.01
C ALA A 203 8.38 -2.55 3.11
N TYR A 204 8.36 -3.87 3.12
CA TYR A 204 7.39 -4.71 2.41
C TYR A 204 6.87 -5.77 3.36
N VAL A 205 5.56 -5.81 3.55
CA VAL A 205 4.88 -6.76 4.43
C VAL A 205 3.72 -7.35 3.64
N GLY A 206 3.69 -8.68 3.48
CA GLY A 206 2.68 -9.38 2.67
C GLY A 206 3.25 -10.03 1.40
N GLN A 207 2.46 -10.88 0.75
CA GLN A 207 2.89 -11.72 -0.39
C GLN A 207 4.17 -12.55 -0.13
N GLY A 208 4.32 -13.03 1.10
CA GLY A 208 5.52 -13.75 1.54
C GLY A 208 6.69 -12.86 1.99
N ASN A 209 6.58 -11.53 1.82
CA ASN A 209 7.54 -10.58 2.40
C ASN A 209 7.27 -10.36 3.88
N SER A 210 8.34 -10.34 4.66
CA SER A 210 8.43 -9.70 5.97
C SER A 210 9.57 -8.69 5.94
N THR A 211 9.54 -7.68 6.79
CA THR A 211 10.62 -6.70 6.90
C THR A 211 11.20 -6.68 8.30
N ILE A 212 12.52 -6.79 8.38
CA ILE A 212 13.29 -6.71 9.62
C ILE A 212 13.88 -5.31 9.75
N PHE A 213 13.63 -4.65 10.88
CA PHE A 213 14.20 -3.37 11.25
C PHE A 213 15.21 -3.57 12.37
N THR A 214 16.42 -3.04 12.21
CA THR A 214 17.44 -3.08 13.28
C THR A 214 17.77 -1.68 13.74
N PHE A 215 17.71 -1.47 15.05
CA PHE A 215 17.98 -0.20 15.72
C PHE A 215 19.21 -0.35 16.59
N ASP A 216 20.07 0.67 16.59
CA ASP A 216 21.12 0.80 17.60
C ASP A 216 20.57 1.68 18.73
N VAL A 217 20.32 1.10 19.89
CA VAL A 217 19.78 1.83 21.04
C VAL A 217 20.92 2.61 21.70
N PRO A 218 20.88 3.95 21.75
CA PRO A 218 21.97 4.74 22.29
C PRO A 218 22.30 4.39 23.75
N GLN A 219 23.58 4.42 24.13
CA GLN A 219 23.99 4.23 25.54
C GLN A 219 23.33 5.25 26.48
N SER A 220 23.00 6.44 25.98
CA SER A 220 22.29 7.49 26.72
C SER A 220 20.86 7.12 27.14
N TYR A 221 20.34 5.99 26.65
CA TYR A 221 19.03 5.46 27.06
C TYR A 221 19.12 4.55 28.28
N GLN A 222 20.31 4.37 28.87
CA GLN A 222 20.50 3.56 30.06
C GLN A 222 19.64 4.07 31.22
N GLY A 223 18.84 3.17 31.80
CA GLY A 223 17.92 3.48 32.89
C GLY A 223 16.63 4.20 32.47
N LYS A 224 16.36 4.34 31.16
CA LYS A 224 15.10 4.88 30.62
C LYS A 224 14.13 3.79 30.22
N GLN A 225 12.88 4.19 30.00
CA GLN A 225 11.81 3.36 29.46
C GLN A 225 11.74 3.57 27.95
N CYS A 226 11.78 2.49 27.17
CA CYS A 226 11.70 2.52 25.72
C CYS A 226 10.34 2.03 25.23
N GLU A 227 9.78 2.74 24.25
CA GLU A 227 8.60 2.31 23.51
C GLU A 227 8.97 1.97 22.08
N VAL A 228 8.41 0.86 21.58
CA VAL A 228 8.44 0.52 20.16
C VAL A 228 7.13 1.00 19.56
N ILE A 229 7.21 1.92 18.61
CA ILE A 229 6.05 2.57 18.00
C ILE A 229 6.07 2.31 16.50
N PHE A 230 4.93 1.90 15.95
CA PHE A 230 4.70 1.89 14.51
C PHE A 230 3.79 3.06 14.15
N THR A 231 4.31 4.03 13.40
CA THR A 231 3.50 5.13 12.88
C THR A 231 3.14 4.84 11.44
N PHE A 232 1.86 5.01 11.12
CA PHE A 232 1.33 4.63 9.83
C PHE A 232 0.39 5.74 9.34
N PRO A 233 0.92 6.92 8.99
CA PRO A 233 0.12 8.04 8.50
C PRO A 233 -0.56 7.70 7.18
N THR A 234 -1.60 8.45 6.84
CA THR A 234 -2.19 8.44 5.50
C THR A 234 -1.21 9.06 4.50
N GLN A 235 -1.35 8.70 3.21
CA GLN A 235 -0.54 9.30 2.15
C GLN A 235 -0.62 10.84 2.14
N SER A 236 -1.78 11.42 2.44
CA SER A 236 -1.97 12.88 2.51
C SER A 236 -1.21 13.57 3.65
N GLN A 237 -0.74 12.81 4.64
CA GLN A 237 0.06 13.33 5.75
C GLN A 237 1.57 13.20 5.47
N LEU A 238 1.96 12.57 4.36
CA LEU A 238 3.35 12.35 3.96
C LEU A 238 3.79 13.39 2.93
N GLU A 239 5.02 13.90 3.08
CA GLU A 239 5.60 14.87 2.14
C GLU A 239 6.57 14.22 1.14
N THR A 240 7.44 13.34 1.64
CA THR A 240 8.54 12.72 0.87
C THR A 240 8.52 11.20 0.92
N SER A 241 7.54 10.63 1.61
CA SER A 241 7.33 9.19 1.72
C SER A 241 6.08 8.75 0.97
N PHE A 242 5.94 7.45 0.82
CA PHE A 242 4.76 6.79 0.29
C PHE A 242 4.24 5.75 1.26
N VAL A 243 2.95 5.45 1.16
CA VAL A 243 2.32 4.32 1.80
C VAL A 243 1.34 3.65 0.85
N SER A 244 1.40 2.33 0.80
CA SER A 244 0.40 1.47 0.16
C SER A 244 -0.11 0.49 1.21
N GLU A 245 -1.41 0.26 1.20
CA GLU A 245 -2.08 -0.63 2.14
C GLU A 245 -3.24 -1.31 1.40
N SER A 246 -3.35 -2.62 1.55
CA SER A 246 -4.45 -3.40 1.01
C SER A 246 -4.64 -4.72 1.77
N GLY A 247 -5.68 -5.46 1.40
CA GLY A 247 -6.00 -6.75 2.02
C GLY A 247 -6.66 -6.63 3.39
N ASN A 248 -6.82 -7.77 4.07
CA ASN A 248 -7.41 -7.89 5.39
C ASN A 248 -6.46 -8.65 6.33
N GLY A 249 -6.49 -8.29 7.60
CA GLY A 249 -5.60 -8.82 8.63
C GLY A 249 -4.89 -7.67 9.31
N GLY A 250 -3.61 -7.87 9.62
CA GLY A 250 -2.76 -6.84 10.19
C GLY A 250 -1.29 -7.19 10.05
N ILE A 251 -0.51 -6.61 10.95
CA ILE A 251 0.92 -6.89 11.06
C ILE A 251 1.18 -7.57 12.39
N ASP A 252 1.83 -8.71 12.33
CA ASP A 252 2.41 -9.40 13.47
C ASP A 252 3.81 -8.85 13.74
N PHE A 253 4.04 -8.41 14.97
CA PHE A 253 5.27 -7.74 15.39
C PHE A 253 6.07 -8.67 16.28
N LYS A 254 7.33 -8.92 15.92
CA LYS A 254 8.22 -9.80 16.69
C LYS A 254 9.53 -9.09 17.01
N GLN A 255 10.08 -9.33 18.20
CA GLN A 255 11.47 -9.03 18.53
C GLN A 255 12.33 -10.27 18.25
N LEU A 256 13.48 -10.09 17.62
CA LEU A 256 14.42 -11.16 17.33
C LEU A 256 15.47 -11.32 18.45
N LYS A 257 16.06 -12.52 18.60
CA LYS A 257 17.07 -12.83 19.62
C LYS A 257 18.38 -12.11 19.39
N ASP A 258 18.77 -11.96 18.13
CA ASP A 258 20.01 -11.31 17.71
C ASP A 258 19.71 -10.22 16.69
N ALA A 259 20.65 -9.29 16.52
CA ALA A 259 20.55 -8.25 15.52
C ALA A 259 20.76 -8.82 14.11
N ALA A 260 19.85 -8.52 13.19
CA ALA A 260 19.99 -8.85 11.78
C ALA A 260 21.06 -7.99 11.11
N ASP A 261 21.67 -8.52 10.03
CA ASP A 261 22.62 -7.82 9.17
C ASP A 261 22.15 -7.76 7.70
N ASP A 262 22.92 -7.09 6.85
CA ASP A 262 22.60 -6.91 5.43
C ASP A 262 22.61 -8.21 4.60
N LYS A 263 23.12 -9.32 5.15
CA LYS A 263 23.12 -10.64 4.52
C LYS A 263 21.98 -11.53 5.01
N THR A 264 21.10 -10.99 5.86
CA THR A 264 19.93 -11.70 6.34
C THR A 264 19.00 -12.08 5.18
N THR A 265 18.44 -13.28 5.28
CA THR A 265 17.54 -13.98 4.37
C THR A 265 16.42 -14.59 5.21
N PHE A 266 15.38 -15.12 4.58
CA PHE A 266 14.31 -15.80 5.31
C PHE A 266 14.82 -17.04 6.08
N ASN A 267 15.80 -17.77 5.54
CA ASN A 267 16.28 -19.01 6.16
C ASN A 267 17.33 -18.81 7.26
N ASN A 268 18.07 -17.70 7.23
CA ASN A 268 19.14 -17.42 8.21
C ASN A 268 18.81 -16.27 9.17
N GLN A 269 17.58 -15.72 9.12
CA GLN A 269 17.18 -14.67 10.05
C GLN A 269 17.26 -15.15 11.51
N PRO A 270 17.58 -14.26 12.45
CA PRO A 270 17.63 -14.63 13.85
C PRO A 270 16.27 -15.15 14.35
N ASP A 271 16.31 -16.09 15.30
CA ASP A 271 15.11 -16.62 15.94
C ASP A 271 14.28 -15.51 16.61
N VAL A 272 12.98 -15.75 16.76
CA VAL A 272 12.09 -14.90 17.54
C VAL A 272 12.44 -15.01 19.03
N ALA A 273 12.72 -13.86 19.66
CA ALA A 273 12.87 -13.74 21.12
C ALA A 273 11.51 -13.55 21.80
N LYS A 274 10.69 -12.68 21.23
CA LYS A 274 9.37 -12.34 21.77
C LYS A 274 8.41 -11.99 20.63
N ASP A 275 7.24 -12.57 20.68
CA ASP A 275 6.14 -12.28 19.77
C ASP A 275 5.15 -11.33 20.49
N PHE A 276 4.86 -10.18 19.88
CA PHE A 276 3.91 -9.19 20.41
C PHE A 276 2.50 -9.37 19.85
N GLY A 277 2.34 -10.32 18.93
CA GLY A 277 1.10 -10.65 18.25
C GLY A 277 0.70 -9.65 17.18
N GLU A 278 -0.35 -10.04 16.46
CA GLU A 278 -0.98 -9.23 15.44
C GLU A 278 -1.57 -7.93 16.00
N LYS A 279 -1.33 -6.84 15.29
CA LYS A 279 -2.12 -5.60 15.39
C LYS A 279 -2.83 -5.37 14.06
N GLY A 280 -4.15 -5.16 14.11
CA GLY A 280 -4.90 -4.62 12.99
C GLY A 280 -4.47 -3.17 12.76
N VAL A 281 -3.52 -2.98 11.84
CA VAL A 281 -2.99 -1.67 11.48
C VAL A 281 -3.76 -1.09 10.31
N SER A 282 -3.89 0.24 10.30
CA SER A 282 -4.46 1.00 9.20
C SER A 282 -3.88 2.40 9.13
N THR A 283 -3.74 2.91 7.91
CA THR A 283 -3.22 4.24 7.67
C THR A 283 -4.02 5.33 8.41
N GLY A 284 -3.33 6.39 8.83
CA GLY A 284 -3.83 7.47 9.67
C GLY A 284 -3.66 7.27 11.17
N ASN A 285 -2.97 6.21 11.61
CA ASN A 285 -2.83 5.85 13.02
C ASN A 285 -1.38 5.69 13.46
N ALA A 286 -1.18 5.55 14.77
CA ALA A 286 0.06 5.13 15.39
C ALA A 286 -0.23 4.06 16.45
N TYR A 287 0.70 3.13 16.60
CA TYR A 287 0.54 1.93 17.41
C TYR A 287 1.75 1.74 18.32
N THR A 288 1.54 1.80 19.63
CA THR A 288 2.55 1.35 20.60
C THR A 288 2.54 -0.18 20.62
N ILE A 289 3.64 -0.79 20.20
CA ILE A 289 3.80 -2.25 20.11
C ILE A 289 4.19 -2.82 21.47
N THR A 290 5.18 -2.21 22.11
CA THR A 290 5.62 -2.58 23.45
C THR A 290 6.31 -1.42 24.17
N THR A 291 6.41 -1.56 25.49
CA THR A 291 6.99 -0.60 26.42
C THR A 291 7.82 -1.40 27.42
N GLY A 292 9.07 -1.04 27.65
CA GLY A 292 9.99 -1.83 28.48
C GLY A 292 11.31 -1.11 28.76
N ASP A 293 12.18 -1.73 29.56
CA ASP A 293 13.50 -1.15 29.82
C ASP A 293 14.32 -1.02 28.51
N CYS A 294 14.97 0.12 28.32
CA CYS A 294 15.80 0.33 27.14
C CYS A 294 17.01 -0.63 27.13
N ALA A 295 17.21 -1.32 26.01
CA ALA A 295 18.40 -2.13 25.73
C ALA A 295 19.61 -1.24 25.37
N ALA A 296 19.97 -0.30 26.25
CA ALA A 296 20.96 0.73 25.97
C ALA A 296 22.32 0.17 25.58
N GLY A 297 22.90 0.70 24.51
CA GLY A 297 24.19 0.27 23.96
C GLY A 297 24.13 -0.99 23.10
N MET A 298 22.93 -1.57 22.89
CA MET A 298 22.74 -2.79 22.10
C MET A 298 22.02 -2.51 20.78
N SER A 299 22.28 -3.36 19.78
CA SER A 299 21.47 -3.42 18.57
C SER A 299 20.31 -4.40 18.79
N ILE A 300 19.11 -3.98 18.43
CA ILE A 300 17.89 -4.79 18.55
C ILE A 300 17.17 -4.85 17.21
N SER A 301 16.61 -6.03 16.88
CA SER A 301 15.86 -6.23 15.64
C SER A 301 14.40 -6.60 15.88
N TYR A 302 13.54 -6.07 15.01
CA TYR A 302 12.12 -6.36 14.99
C TYR A 302 11.69 -6.81 13.59
N GLU A 303 10.93 -7.90 13.51
CA GLU A 303 10.34 -8.40 12.27
C GLU A 303 8.85 -8.03 12.22
N LEU A 304 8.42 -7.48 11.07
CA LEU A 304 7.03 -7.23 10.75
C LEU A 304 6.58 -8.20 9.66
N THR A 305 5.59 -9.03 9.99
CA THR A 305 5.03 -10.05 9.10
C THR A 305 3.54 -9.81 8.89
N ALA A 306 3.04 -9.95 7.67
CA ALA A 306 1.61 -9.85 7.40
C ALA A 306 0.85 -11.01 8.01
N THR A 307 -0.38 -10.75 8.46
CA THR A 307 -1.36 -11.79 8.73
C THR A 307 -2.51 -11.74 7.73
N GLY A 308 -3.16 -12.88 7.51
CA GLY A 308 -4.21 -13.00 6.50
C GLY A 308 -3.66 -12.71 5.10
N ASN A 309 -4.33 -11.83 4.36
CA ASN A 309 -3.88 -11.33 3.07
C ASN A 309 -3.51 -9.84 3.14
N TYR A 310 -3.15 -9.34 4.32
CA TYR A 310 -2.75 -7.97 4.52
C TYR A 310 -1.44 -7.69 3.76
N GLU A 311 -1.40 -6.54 3.09
CA GLU A 311 -0.26 -6.14 2.29
C GLU A 311 -0.01 -4.65 2.45
N THR A 312 1.23 -4.29 2.76
CA THR A 312 1.64 -2.90 2.81
C THR A 312 3.09 -2.72 2.37
N SER A 313 3.35 -1.56 1.77
CA SER A 313 4.71 -1.07 1.58
C SER A 313 4.79 0.43 1.80
N TRP A 314 5.92 0.88 2.35
CA TRP A 314 6.20 2.29 2.61
C TRP A 314 7.70 2.57 2.55
N PHE A 315 8.07 3.85 2.39
CA PHE A 315 9.44 4.33 2.59
C PHE A 315 9.62 4.81 4.03
N GLN A 316 10.58 4.28 4.79
CA GLN A 316 10.81 4.72 6.17
C GLN A 316 11.30 6.17 6.16
N ASP A 317 10.54 7.07 6.78
CA ASP A 317 10.80 8.51 6.70
C ASP A 317 10.46 9.25 7.99
N TRP A 318 11.26 10.25 8.30
CA TRP A 318 11.15 11.13 9.46
C TRP A 318 10.26 12.35 9.21
N ASN A 319 10.09 12.77 7.95
CA ASN A 319 9.41 14.01 7.58
C ASN A 319 8.01 14.15 8.23
N PRO A 320 7.50 15.38 8.44
CA PRO A 320 6.80 15.84 9.65
C PRO A 320 5.78 14.91 10.33
N CYS A 321 5.11 14.02 9.59
CA CYS A 321 4.45 12.84 10.12
C CYS A 321 5.28 11.59 9.77
N PRO A 322 6.12 11.09 10.69
CA PRO A 322 7.02 9.99 10.42
C PRO A 322 6.21 8.73 10.09
N ILE A 323 6.74 7.88 9.21
CA ILE A 323 6.15 6.59 8.85
C ILE A 323 7.14 5.45 9.04
N GLY A 324 6.64 4.39 9.67
CA GLY A 324 7.36 3.14 9.88
C GLY A 324 7.57 2.82 11.35
N LEU A 325 8.63 2.07 11.65
CA LEU A 325 8.90 1.55 12.99
C LEU A 325 9.97 2.37 13.70
N TRP A 326 9.80 2.57 15.00
CA TRP A 326 10.63 3.46 15.82
C TRP A 326 10.89 2.89 17.21
N VAL A 327 12.04 3.24 17.77
CA VAL A 327 12.32 3.06 19.20
C VAL A 327 12.50 4.43 19.85
N VAL A 328 11.67 4.73 20.84
CA VAL A 328 11.69 6.03 21.53
C VAL A 328 11.98 5.83 23.00
N ALA A 329 12.72 6.74 23.63
CA ALA A 329 12.97 6.70 25.07
C ALA A 329 12.26 7.82 25.81
N ASN A 330 11.61 7.46 26.91
CA ASN A 330 10.90 8.31 27.84
C ASN A 330 11.67 8.45 29.16
#